data_AF-A0A5S9PZ12-F1
#
_entry.id   AF-A0A5S9PZ12-F1
#
_cell.length_a   1.000
_cell.length_b   1.000
_cell.length_c   1.000
_cell.angle_alpha   90.00
_cell.angle_beta   90.00
_cell.angle_gamma   90.00
#
_symmetry.space_group_name_H-M   'P 1'
#
loop_
_entity.id
_entity.type
_entity.pdbx_description
1 polymer ?
#
loop_
_entity_poly.entity_id
_entity_poly.type
_entity_poly.pdbx_seq_one_letter_code
_entity_poly.pdbx_strand_id
1 'polypeptide(L)'
;MILIPIFIFMGNSIWDLSDHVTGLPAHAVFTWESLLQTIFMVQSWGLPTTVSWNLAAWSISCEWLVYLTFPIFVSILGLFRKYTFVLVSLILVIVVADAALIIWSYKAHGLSIFGVIRVVCGFSVGVLTYLIYENLKGKKSAQKEHSILFWITGFLVVFSIQKYPFSLPLTIIFFAYFVLSISLKRLPPGFINASQLVYCGQVSYSLYLSHSSVLCLLIVFIKPQSFADADVWVRVSYIFSYLVVTAISSILLHRWVEVPFQKLLRAGNLRTSMSAA
;
A
#
# COMPACT_ATOMS: atom_id res chain seq x y z
N MET A 1 -29.11 -10.32 4.83
CA MET A 1 -29.27 -11.25 5.98
C MET A 1 -28.78 -12.68 5.73
N ILE A 2 -28.53 -13.13 4.49
CA ILE A 2 -28.11 -14.52 4.19
C ILE A 2 -26.57 -14.71 4.21
N LEU A 3 -25.78 -13.64 4.25
CA LEU A 3 -24.31 -13.73 4.27
C LEU A 3 -23.74 -13.97 5.67
N ILE A 4 -24.43 -13.56 6.74
CA ILE A 4 -23.98 -13.69 8.13
C ILE A 4 -23.88 -15.16 8.59
N PRO A 5 -24.83 -16.06 8.26
CA PRO A 5 -24.75 -17.47 8.67
C PRO A 5 -23.64 -18.27 7.99
N ILE A 6 -23.21 -17.88 6.78
CA ILE A 6 -22.12 -18.56 6.05
C ILE A 6 -20.77 -18.33 6.75
N PHE A 7 -20.57 -17.15 7.34
CA PHE A 7 -19.35 -16.81 8.08
C PHE A 7 -19.29 -17.38 9.51
N ILE A 8 -20.45 -17.60 10.15
CA ILE A 8 -20.54 -18.23 11.48
C ILE A 8 -20.16 -19.72 11.43
N PHE A 9 -20.33 -20.39 10.28
CA PHE A 9 -19.99 -21.81 10.11
C PHE A 9 -18.49 -22.05 9.82
N MET A 10 -17.69 -21.01 9.58
CA MET A 10 -16.26 -21.07 9.20
C MET A 10 -15.33 -20.99 10.44
N GLY A 11 -15.75 -21.67 11.50
CA GLY A 11 -15.43 -21.43 12.91
C GLY A 11 -14.03 -21.75 13.44
N ASN A 12 -13.04 -22.15 12.63
CA ASN A 12 -11.69 -22.45 13.15
C ASN A 12 -10.54 -21.78 12.37
N SER A 13 -10.64 -21.64 11.05
CA SER A 13 -9.56 -21.10 10.20
C SER A 13 -9.45 -19.57 10.20
N ILE A 14 -10.57 -18.85 10.40
CA ILE A 14 -10.57 -17.38 10.54
C ILE A 14 -9.99 -16.95 11.89
N TRP A 15 -10.16 -17.79 12.92
CA TRP A 15 -9.77 -17.55 14.30
C TRP A 15 -8.26 -17.69 14.48
N ASP A 16 -7.67 -18.74 13.90
CA ASP A 16 -6.21 -18.87 13.84
C ASP A 16 -5.55 -17.71 13.06
N LEU A 17 -6.19 -17.23 11.99
CA LEU A 17 -5.68 -16.11 11.19
C LEU A 17 -5.78 -14.77 11.92
N SER A 18 -6.88 -14.50 12.66
CA SER A 18 -7.00 -13.27 13.45
C SER A 18 -6.00 -13.26 14.61
N ASP A 19 -5.78 -14.41 15.26
CA ASP A 19 -4.81 -14.53 16.34
C ASP A 19 -3.37 -14.34 15.86
N HIS A 20 -3.04 -14.84 14.65
CA HIS A 20 -1.69 -14.66 14.07
C HIS A 20 -1.45 -13.27 13.47
N VAL A 21 -2.49 -12.60 12.95
CA VAL A 21 -2.36 -11.31 12.25
C VAL A 21 -2.62 -10.11 13.18
N THR A 22 -3.56 -10.23 14.10
CA THR A 22 -4.01 -9.13 14.97
C THR A 22 -3.81 -9.39 16.47
N GLY A 23 -3.52 -10.63 16.87
CA GLY A 23 -3.42 -11.01 18.29
C GLY A 23 -4.74 -10.95 19.06
N LEU A 24 -5.87 -10.81 18.34
CA LEU A 24 -7.21 -10.71 18.89
C LEU A 24 -8.12 -11.80 18.31
N PRO A 25 -9.05 -12.34 19.11
CA PRO A 25 -9.98 -13.35 18.63
C PRO A 25 -10.94 -12.75 17.60
N ALA A 26 -11.31 -13.53 16.57
CA ALA A 26 -12.03 -13.00 15.40
C ALA A 26 -13.36 -12.29 15.74
N HIS A 27 -14.05 -12.69 16.81
CA HIS A 27 -15.29 -12.05 17.27
C HIS A 27 -15.08 -10.62 17.79
N ALA A 28 -13.87 -10.28 18.21
CA ALA A 28 -13.51 -8.92 18.63
C ALA A 28 -13.17 -8.01 17.45
N VAL A 29 -12.95 -8.58 16.25
CA VAL A 29 -12.42 -7.85 15.09
C VAL A 29 -13.46 -7.73 13.96
N PHE A 30 -14.31 -8.73 13.76
CA PHE A 30 -15.38 -8.72 12.74
C PHE A 30 -16.74 -8.30 13.32
N THR A 31 -16.87 -7.01 13.63
CA THR A 31 -18.11 -6.43 14.18
C THR A 31 -18.80 -5.53 13.16
N TRP A 32 -20.04 -5.10 13.45
CA TRP A 32 -20.75 -4.14 12.62
C TRP A 32 -20.04 -2.78 12.60
N GLU A 33 -19.49 -2.36 13.74
CA GLU A 33 -18.71 -1.13 13.85
C GLU A 33 -17.47 -1.18 12.95
N SER A 34 -16.72 -2.29 12.99
CA SER A 34 -15.51 -2.43 12.17
C SER A 34 -15.83 -2.55 10.66
N LEU A 35 -17.03 -3.04 10.31
CA LEU A 35 -17.52 -3.05 8.93
C LEU A 35 -17.80 -1.63 8.45
N LEU A 36 -18.55 -0.85 9.24
CA LEU A 36 -18.82 0.56 8.92
C LEU A 36 -17.52 1.35 8.79
N GLN A 37 -16.57 1.15 9.71
CA GLN A 37 -15.26 1.79 9.63
C GLN A 37 -14.53 1.44 8.33
N THR A 38 -14.60 0.17 7.88
CA THR A 38 -13.98 -0.27 6.62
C THR A 38 -14.66 0.34 5.40
N ILE A 39 -16.00 0.43 5.39
CA ILE A 39 -16.77 1.05 4.30
C ILE A 39 -16.42 2.54 4.16
N PHE A 40 -16.29 3.25 5.28
CA PHE A 40 -15.92 4.67 5.30
C PHE A 40 -14.40 4.91 5.23
N MET A 41 -13.58 3.85 5.15
CA MET A 41 -12.11 3.92 5.11
C MET A 41 -11.50 4.66 6.31
N VAL A 42 -12.08 4.50 7.51
CA VAL A 42 -11.64 5.14 8.77
C VAL A 42 -11.07 4.17 9.80
N GLN A 43 -11.03 2.87 9.49
CA GLN A 43 -10.58 1.81 10.40
C GLN A 43 -9.12 1.96 10.86
N SER A 44 -8.28 2.64 10.08
CA SER A 44 -6.86 2.80 10.38
C SER A 44 -6.46 4.25 10.67
N TRP A 45 -7.40 5.10 11.09
CA TRP A 45 -7.10 6.48 11.50
C TRP A 45 -6.54 6.58 12.93
N GLY A 46 -6.90 5.63 13.81
CA GLY A 46 -6.48 5.58 15.21
C GLY A 46 -5.15 4.86 15.45
N LEU A 47 -4.64 4.98 16.68
CA LEU A 47 -3.48 4.23 17.19
C LEU A 47 -3.94 3.41 18.41
N PRO A 48 -3.86 2.06 18.40
CA PRO A 48 -3.40 1.19 17.32
C PRO A 48 -4.37 1.12 16.13
N THR A 49 -3.84 0.92 14.93
CA THR A 49 -4.66 0.64 13.75
C THR A 49 -5.32 -0.73 13.89
N THR A 50 -6.65 -0.76 13.89
CA THR A 50 -7.40 -2.02 13.85
C THR A 50 -7.62 -2.43 12.41
N VAL A 51 -7.35 -3.70 12.11
CA VAL A 51 -7.56 -4.25 10.77
C VAL A 51 -8.52 -5.42 10.88
N SER A 52 -9.58 -5.39 10.07
CA SER A 52 -10.70 -6.33 10.18
C SER A 52 -11.05 -6.95 8.82
N TRP A 53 -12.06 -6.40 8.16
CA TRP A 53 -12.73 -7.02 7.01
C TRP A 53 -11.88 -7.10 5.75
N ASN A 54 -10.90 -6.21 5.59
CA ASN A 54 -9.93 -6.29 4.52
C ASN A 54 -8.53 -5.93 5.05
N LEU A 55 -7.67 -6.94 5.14
CA LEU A 55 -6.31 -6.78 5.62
C LEU A 55 -5.47 -5.85 4.74
N ALA A 56 -5.71 -5.78 3.43
CA ALA A 56 -4.98 -4.84 2.57
C ALA A 56 -5.45 -3.39 2.73
N ALA A 57 -6.66 -3.15 3.25
CA ALA A 57 -7.27 -1.82 3.22
C ALA A 57 -6.69 -0.82 4.24
N TRP A 58 -5.86 -1.26 5.20
CA TRP A 58 -5.32 -0.37 6.24
C TRP A 58 -4.50 0.78 5.66
N SER A 59 -3.70 0.50 4.61
CA SER A 59 -2.83 1.49 3.96
C SER A 59 -3.67 2.56 3.27
N ILE A 60 -4.72 2.16 2.56
CA ILE A 60 -5.65 3.06 1.86
C ILE A 60 -6.45 3.91 2.86
N SER A 61 -6.86 3.35 3.99
CA SER A 61 -7.50 4.12 5.07
C SER A 61 -6.56 5.21 5.64
N CYS A 62 -5.28 4.88 5.83
CA CYS A 62 -4.27 5.86 6.24
C CYS A 62 -4.03 6.92 5.16
N GLU A 63 -3.90 6.51 3.89
CA GLU A 63 -3.74 7.42 2.75
C GLU A 63 -4.92 8.38 2.63
N TRP A 64 -6.14 7.88 2.83
CA TRP A 64 -7.36 8.70 2.83
C TRP A 64 -7.27 9.85 3.84
N LEU A 65 -6.83 9.57 5.08
CA LEU A 65 -6.58 10.60 6.08
C LEU A 65 -5.50 11.61 5.64
N VAL A 66 -4.40 11.11 5.06
CA VAL A 66 -3.31 11.97 4.56
C VAL A 66 -3.82 12.88 3.43
N TYR A 67 -4.61 12.38 2.48
CA TYR A 67 -5.18 13.20 1.41
C TYR A 67 -6.14 14.27 1.93
N LEU A 68 -6.98 13.94 2.91
CA LEU A 68 -7.90 14.92 3.53
C LEU A 68 -7.14 16.03 4.25
N THR A 69 -6.02 15.69 4.90
CA THR A 69 -5.20 16.65 5.66
C THR A 69 -4.14 17.34 4.81
N PHE A 70 -3.84 16.83 3.61
CA PHE A 70 -2.77 17.32 2.74
C PHE A 70 -2.86 18.81 2.39
N PRO A 71 -4.04 19.41 2.07
CA PRO A 71 -4.12 20.85 1.81
C PRO A 71 -3.66 21.71 2.99
N ILE A 72 -3.96 21.27 4.22
CA ILE A 72 -3.51 21.94 5.45
C ILE A 72 -1.99 21.82 5.56
N PHE A 73 -1.46 20.61 5.37
CA PHE A 73 -0.01 20.37 5.37
C PHE A 73 0.72 21.24 4.34
N VAL A 74 0.27 21.28 3.10
CA VAL A 74 0.89 22.10 2.05
C VAL A 74 0.80 23.59 2.37
N SER A 75 -0.32 24.06 2.89
CA SER A 75 -0.49 25.46 3.28
C SER A 75 0.52 25.87 4.36
N ILE A 76 0.71 25.01 5.38
CA ILE A 76 1.70 25.22 6.43
C ILE A 76 3.12 25.15 5.85
N LEU A 77 3.44 24.15 5.02
CA LEU A 77 4.75 24.00 4.38
C LEU A 77 5.08 25.19 3.48
N GLY A 78 4.07 25.79 2.82
CA GLY A 78 4.19 26.99 2.02
C GLY A 78 4.73 28.19 2.81
N LEU A 79 4.38 28.30 4.09
CA LEU A 79 4.91 29.34 5.00
C LEU A 79 6.42 29.18 5.24
N PHE A 80 6.94 27.95 5.12
CA PHE A 80 8.34 27.61 5.37
C PHE A 80 9.13 27.30 4.09
N ARG A 81 8.61 27.67 2.90
CA ARG A 81 9.22 27.35 1.60
C ARG A 81 10.66 27.83 1.43
N LYS A 82 11.08 28.87 2.18
CA LYS A 82 12.48 29.36 2.22
C LYS A 82 13.42 28.48 3.03
N TYR A 83 12.89 27.52 3.79
CA TYR A 83 13.62 26.61 4.67
C TYR A 83 13.52 25.16 4.19
N THR A 84 13.70 24.92 2.89
CA THR A 84 13.71 23.56 2.29
C THR A 84 14.58 22.58 3.07
N PHE A 85 15.72 23.04 3.60
CA PHE A 85 16.61 22.23 4.44
C PHE A 85 15.98 21.80 5.77
N VAL A 86 15.17 22.67 6.41
CA VAL A 86 14.43 22.35 7.65
C VAL A 86 13.34 21.34 7.36
N LEU A 87 12.64 21.48 6.22
CA LEU A 87 11.62 20.52 5.80
C LEU A 87 12.23 19.13 5.51
N VAL A 88 13.36 19.09 4.81
CA VAL A 88 14.12 17.85 4.55
C VAL A 88 14.57 17.22 5.87
N SER A 89 15.09 18.01 6.81
CA SER A 89 15.55 17.52 8.12
C SER A 89 14.39 16.97 8.96
N LEU A 90 13.24 17.64 8.95
CA LEU A 90 12.04 17.18 9.66
C LEU A 90 11.52 15.86 9.10
N ILE A 91 11.50 15.73 7.77
CA ILE A 91 11.09 14.49 7.09
C ILE A 91 12.06 13.35 7.39
N LEU A 92 13.37 13.62 7.41
CA LEU A 92 14.39 12.64 7.82
C LEU A 92 14.20 12.19 9.27
N VAL A 93 13.92 13.11 10.19
CA VAL A 93 13.62 12.78 11.60
C VAL A 93 12.37 11.90 11.70
N ILE A 94 11.32 12.20 10.94
CA ILE A 94 10.08 11.42 10.88
C ILE A 94 10.34 9.99 10.36
N VAL A 95 11.15 9.85 9.31
CA VAL A 95 11.55 8.54 8.75
C VAL A 95 12.40 7.72 9.75
N VAL A 96 13.32 8.38 10.46
CA VAL A 96 14.14 7.73 11.49
C VAL A 96 13.30 7.34 12.71
N ALA A 97 12.33 8.17 13.09
CA ALA A 97 11.39 7.88 14.17
C ALA A 97 10.49 6.69 13.81
N ASP A 98 10.01 6.59 12.57
CA ASP A 98 9.27 5.42 12.09
C ASP A 98 10.12 4.14 12.15
N ALA A 99 11.37 4.20 11.69
CA ALA A 99 12.29 3.07 11.82
C ALA A 99 12.47 2.62 13.29
N ALA A 100 12.61 3.56 14.22
CA ALA A 100 12.71 3.27 15.65
C ALA A 100 11.41 2.69 16.23
N LEU A 101 10.25 3.22 15.84
CA LEU A 101 8.93 2.72 16.24
C LEU A 101 8.66 1.33 15.69
N ILE A 102 9.13 1.01 14.48
CA ILE A 102 9.05 -0.33 13.89
C ILE A 102 9.91 -1.31 14.69
N ILE A 103 11.16 -0.95 14.99
CA ILE A 103 12.05 -1.79 15.81
C ILE A 103 11.44 -2.06 17.19
N TRP A 104 10.82 -1.05 17.80
CA TRP A 104 10.15 -1.17 19.08
C TRP A 104 8.86 -2.02 19.00
N SER A 105 8.01 -1.77 18.00
CA SER A 105 6.74 -2.48 17.82
C SER A 105 6.92 -3.95 17.44
N TYR A 106 7.93 -4.25 16.62
CA TYR A 106 8.28 -5.62 16.21
C TYR A 106 8.63 -6.52 17.40
N LYS A 107 9.20 -5.94 18.47
CA LYS A 107 9.51 -6.65 19.70
C LYS A 107 8.31 -6.84 20.64
N ALA A 108 7.24 -6.07 20.46
CA ALA A 108 6.21 -5.92 21.48
C ALA A 108 4.80 -6.36 21.05
N HIS A 109 4.36 -6.14 19.81
CA HIS A 109 2.92 -6.25 19.46
C HIS A 109 2.61 -6.69 18.00
N GLY A 110 3.56 -7.20 17.23
CA GLY A 110 3.30 -7.63 15.84
C GLY A 110 3.25 -6.50 14.80
N LEU A 111 2.90 -6.83 13.55
CA LEU A 111 3.01 -5.95 12.38
C LEU A 111 2.01 -4.76 12.44
N SER A 112 2.57 -3.61 12.84
CA SER A 112 2.15 -2.22 12.52
C SER A 112 0.90 -1.67 13.20
N ILE A 113 1.07 -1.27 14.45
CA ILE A 113 0.16 -0.42 15.23
C ILE A 113 0.13 1.05 14.74
N PHE A 114 1.11 1.46 13.92
CA PHE A 114 1.35 2.86 13.53
C PHE A 114 1.20 3.10 12.01
N GLY A 115 0.13 2.60 11.39
CA GLY A 115 -0.10 2.73 9.94
C GLY A 115 -0.06 4.17 9.42
N VAL A 116 -0.70 5.12 10.12
CA VAL A 116 -0.74 6.53 9.71
C VAL A 116 0.65 7.15 9.68
N ILE A 117 1.48 6.91 10.69
CA ILE A 117 2.85 7.45 10.76
C ILE A 117 3.65 6.96 9.56
N ARG A 118 3.56 5.66 9.24
CA ARG A 118 4.25 5.07 8.09
C ARG A 118 3.85 5.72 6.77
N VAL A 119 2.55 5.92 6.56
CA VAL A 119 2.05 6.55 5.32
C VAL A 119 2.51 8.00 5.24
N VAL A 120 2.48 8.76 6.35
CA VAL A 120 3.03 10.13 6.40
C VAL A 120 4.53 10.15 6.06
N CYS A 121 5.30 9.18 6.56
CA CYS A 121 6.73 9.05 6.22
C CYS A 121 6.94 8.81 4.73
N GLY A 122 6.26 7.81 4.15
CA GLY A 122 6.36 7.47 2.73
C GLY A 122 5.91 8.63 1.84
N PHE A 123 4.81 9.29 2.19
CA PHE A 123 4.31 10.48 1.50
C PHE A 123 5.34 11.61 1.52
N SER A 124 5.97 11.85 2.67
CA SER A 124 7.01 12.86 2.83
C SER A 124 8.26 12.56 2.00
N VAL A 125 8.69 11.30 1.92
CA VAL A 125 9.77 10.87 1.03
C VAL A 125 9.40 11.12 -0.44
N GLY A 126 8.14 10.89 -0.83
CA GLY A 126 7.63 11.21 -2.16
C GLY A 126 7.73 12.71 -2.48
N VAL A 127 7.31 13.57 -1.55
CA VAL A 127 7.45 15.04 -1.68
C VAL A 127 8.91 15.45 -1.85
N LEU A 128 9.82 14.90 -1.02
CA LEU A 128 11.26 15.17 -1.15
C LEU A 128 11.81 14.73 -2.51
N THR A 129 11.41 13.55 -2.97
CA THR A 129 11.81 13.01 -4.27
C THR A 129 11.39 13.96 -5.40
N TYR A 130 10.16 14.48 -5.35
CA TYR A 130 9.68 15.49 -6.30
C TYR A 130 10.48 16.80 -6.24
N LEU A 131 10.76 17.33 -5.04
CA LEU A 131 11.56 18.55 -4.89
C LEU A 131 12.99 18.37 -5.42
N ILE A 132 13.61 17.21 -5.19
CA ILE A 132 14.92 16.87 -5.75
C ILE A 132 14.83 16.79 -7.28
N TYR A 133 13.82 16.11 -7.81
CA TYR A 133 13.57 16.04 -9.26
C TYR A 133 13.46 17.43 -9.89
N GLU A 134 12.64 18.33 -9.33
CA GLU A 134 12.45 19.70 -9.82
C GLU A 134 13.76 20.50 -9.84
N ASN A 135 14.65 20.27 -8.87
CA ASN A 135 15.96 20.93 -8.80
C ASN A 135 17.00 20.34 -9.76
N LEU A 136 16.81 19.09 -10.20
CA LEU A 136 17.75 18.36 -11.06
C LEU A 136 17.30 18.30 -12.52
N LYS A 137 15.99 18.44 -12.81
CA LYS A 137 15.46 18.37 -14.17
C LYS A 137 16.15 19.43 -15.05
N GLY A 138 16.65 19.00 -16.21
CA GLY A 138 17.37 19.86 -17.16
C GLY A 138 18.88 20.00 -16.91
N LYS A 139 19.43 19.53 -15.78
CA LYS A 139 20.89 19.54 -15.55
C LYS A 139 21.55 18.32 -16.19
N LYS A 140 22.53 18.54 -17.09
CA LYS A 140 23.28 17.46 -17.79
C LYS A 140 24.08 16.55 -16.83
N SER A 141 24.56 17.08 -15.70
CA SER A 141 25.29 16.31 -14.68
C SER A 141 24.40 15.27 -14.00
N ALA A 142 23.13 15.59 -13.74
CA ALA A 142 22.16 14.67 -13.15
C ALA A 142 21.78 13.49 -14.08
N GLN A 143 22.14 13.54 -15.37
CA GLN A 143 21.83 12.49 -16.34
C GLN A 143 22.95 11.45 -16.47
N LYS A 144 24.17 11.75 -16.03
CA LYS A 144 25.35 10.90 -16.27
C LYS A 144 25.56 9.76 -15.26
N GLU A 145 25.01 9.85 -14.04
CA GLU A 145 25.45 8.98 -12.94
C GLU A 145 24.37 8.07 -12.32
N HIS A 146 23.09 8.23 -12.68
CA HIS A 146 22.02 7.41 -12.09
C HIS A 146 21.84 6.08 -12.81
N SER A 147 22.72 5.10 -12.57
CA SER A 147 22.54 3.74 -13.11
C SER A 147 21.25 3.11 -12.56
N ILE A 148 20.25 2.91 -13.43
CA ILE A 148 18.97 2.29 -13.04
C ILE A 148 19.23 0.88 -12.51
N LEU A 149 20.20 0.18 -13.09
CA LEU A 149 20.59 -1.17 -12.68
C LEU A 149 21.17 -1.19 -11.26
N PHE A 150 21.94 -0.18 -10.86
CA PHE A 150 22.44 -0.09 -9.48
C PHE A 150 21.28 0.03 -8.48
N TRP A 151 20.28 0.84 -8.79
CA TRP A 151 19.12 1.05 -7.91
C TRP A 151 18.15 -0.12 -7.90
N ILE A 152 17.93 -0.79 -9.04
CA ILE A 152 17.17 -2.05 -9.10
C ILE A 152 17.87 -3.10 -8.24
N THR A 153 19.18 -3.27 -8.39
CA THR A 153 19.95 -4.23 -7.59
C THR A 153 19.90 -3.88 -6.11
N GLY A 154 20.07 -2.60 -5.75
CA GLY A 154 19.93 -2.13 -4.36
C GLY A 154 18.54 -2.42 -3.78
N PHE A 155 17.48 -2.16 -4.55
CA PHE A 155 16.10 -2.49 -4.17
C PHE A 155 15.92 -4.00 -3.97
N LEU A 156 16.39 -4.85 -4.90
CA LEU A 156 16.27 -6.31 -4.80
C LEU A 156 17.06 -6.88 -3.62
N VAL A 157 18.27 -6.36 -3.36
CA VAL A 157 19.11 -6.78 -2.22
C VAL A 157 18.43 -6.43 -0.90
N VAL A 158 17.92 -5.20 -0.77
CA VAL A 158 17.20 -4.79 0.45
C VAL A 158 15.89 -5.55 0.61
N PHE A 159 15.18 -5.82 -0.49
CA PHE A 159 13.97 -6.65 -0.48
C PHE A 159 14.26 -8.11 -0.08
N SER A 160 15.48 -8.60 -0.30
CA SER A 160 15.87 -9.96 0.10
C SER A 160 16.16 -10.10 1.60
N ILE A 161 16.27 -8.98 2.33
CA ILE A 161 16.65 -8.94 3.76
C ILE A 161 15.53 -8.39 4.66
N GLN A 162 14.27 -8.54 4.25
CA GLN A 162 13.07 -8.05 4.97
C GLN A 162 12.95 -8.56 6.42
N LYS A 163 13.66 -9.63 6.77
CA LYS A 163 13.73 -10.16 8.14
C LYS A 163 14.36 -9.20 9.16
N TYR A 164 15.11 -8.20 8.70
CA TYR A 164 15.73 -7.21 9.59
C TYR A 164 14.92 -5.92 9.63
N PRO A 165 14.77 -5.28 10.79
CA PRO A 165 13.88 -4.12 10.93
C PRO A 165 14.35 -2.87 10.16
N PHE A 166 15.65 -2.76 9.84
CA PHE A 166 16.21 -1.67 9.04
C PHE A 166 15.97 -1.82 7.52
N SER A 167 15.51 -3.00 7.07
CA SER A 167 15.28 -3.26 5.65
C SER A 167 14.14 -2.42 5.07
N LEU A 168 13.11 -2.12 5.86
CA LEU A 168 11.93 -1.41 5.41
C LEU A 168 12.22 0.08 5.11
N PRO A 169 12.86 0.87 6.00
CA PRO A 169 13.30 2.23 5.67
C PRO A 169 14.22 2.28 4.46
N LEU A 170 15.15 1.33 4.35
CA LEU A 170 16.04 1.23 3.18
C LEU A 170 15.23 0.96 1.91
N THR A 171 14.23 0.06 1.95
CA THR A 171 13.39 -0.26 0.79
C THR A 171 12.72 1.00 0.25
N ILE A 172 12.18 1.84 1.15
CA ILE A 172 11.53 3.12 0.79
C ILE A 172 12.54 4.07 0.12
N ILE A 173 13.74 4.20 0.68
CA ILE A 173 14.80 5.06 0.13
C ILE A 173 15.24 4.56 -1.26
N PHE A 174 15.56 3.27 -1.39
CA PHE A 174 15.97 2.68 -2.66
C PHE A 174 14.86 2.80 -3.73
N PHE A 175 13.60 2.60 -3.34
CA PHE A 175 12.47 2.79 -4.23
C PHE A 175 12.30 4.25 -4.68
N ALA A 176 12.44 5.22 -3.75
CA ALA A 176 12.40 6.64 -4.07
C ALA A 176 13.51 7.04 -5.07
N TYR A 177 14.74 6.57 -4.86
CA TYR A 177 15.85 6.78 -5.80
C TYR A 177 15.65 6.09 -7.14
N PHE A 178 15.04 4.91 -7.17
CA PHE A 178 14.66 4.22 -8.40
C PHE A 178 13.67 5.04 -9.22
N VAL A 179 12.60 5.55 -8.58
CA VAL A 179 11.60 6.44 -9.21
C VAL A 179 12.25 7.72 -9.70
N LEU A 180 13.12 8.35 -8.89
CA LEU A 180 13.87 9.55 -9.29
C LEU A 180 14.76 9.30 -10.50
N SER A 181 15.49 8.17 -10.51
CA SER A 181 16.40 7.80 -11.59
C SER A 181 15.67 7.58 -12.91
N ILE A 182 14.51 6.90 -12.86
CA ILE A 182 13.63 6.74 -14.02
C ILE A 182 13.09 8.08 -14.50
N SER A 183 12.69 8.97 -13.58
CA SER A 183 12.11 10.26 -13.91
C SER A 183 13.13 11.23 -14.52
N LEU A 184 14.38 11.20 -14.06
CA LEU A 184 15.48 12.04 -14.57
C LEU A 184 16.05 11.51 -15.88
N LYS A 185 16.00 10.20 -16.09
CA LYS A 185 16.42 9.59 -17.35
C LYS A 185 15.33 9.76 -18.40
N ARG A 186 15.75 10.20 -19.59
CA ARG A 186 14.91 10.10 -20.78
C ARG A 186 14.96 8.65 -21.27
N LEU A 187 14.33 7.74 -20.53
CA LEU A 187 14.10 6.40 -21.03
C LEU A 187 13.26 6.50 -22.32
N PRO A 188 13.47 5.59 -23.30
CA PRO A 188 12.67 5.61 -24.51
C PRO A 188 11.18 5.55 -24.13
N PRO A 189 10.34 6.46 -24.66
CA PRO A 189 8.93 6.56 -24.25
C PRO A 189 8.18 5.23 -24.42
N GLY A 190 8.61 4.36 -25.35
CA GLY A 190 7.97 3.08 -25.62
C GLY A 190 8.10 2.02 -24.51
N PHE A 191 9.13 2.05 -23.65
CA PHE A 191 9.33 0.98 -22.66
C PHE A 191 8.43 1.14 -21.43
N ILE A 192 8.39 2.35 -20.84
CA ILE A 192 7.58 2.63 -19.65
C ILE A 192 6.11 2.88 -20.00
N ASN A 193 5.84 3.47 -21.17
CA ASN A 193 4.46 3.72 -21.62
C ASN A 193 3.92 2.59 -22.50
N ALA A 194 4.51 1.39 -22.44
CA ALA A 194 3.96 0.23 -23.10
C ALA A 194 2.53 -0.01 -22.60
N SER A 195 1.59 -0.17 -23.53
CA SER A 195 0.15 -0.25 -23.22
C SER A 195 -0.18 -1.32 -22.16
N GLN A 196 0.55 -2.44 -22.19
CA GLN A 196 0.42 -3.54 -21.25
C GLN A 196 0.89 -3.15 -19.85
N LEU A 197 2.01 -2.42 -19.73
CA LEU A 197 2.54 -1.99 -18.44
C LEU A 197 1.62 -0.95 -17.79
N VAL A 198 1.07 -0.03 -18.59
CA VAL A 198 0.07 0.94 -18.14
C VAL A 198 -1.18 0.22 -17.66
N TYR A 199 -1.68 -0.78 -18.41
CA TYR A 199 -2.84 -1.57 -18.00
C TYR A 199 -2.59 -2.34 -16.71
N CYS A 200 -1.42 -2.97 -16.55
CA CYS A 200 -1.04 -3.61 -15.28
C CYS A 200 -1.04 -2.61 -14.12
N GLY A 201 -0.56 -1.38 -14.36
CA GLY A 201 -0.65 -0.29 -13.39
C GLY A 201 -2.09 0.10 -13.04
N GLN A 202 -2.99 0.13 -14.02
CA GLN A 202 -4.41 0.43 -13.80
C GLN A 202 -5.11 -0.65 -12.97
N VAL A 203 -4.81 -1.92 -13.21
CA VAL A 203 -5.39 -3.05 -12.46
C VAL A 203 -4.75 -3.22 -11.06
N SER A 204 -3.56 -2.65 -10.84
CA SER A 204 -2.78 -2.85 -9.60
C SER A 204 -3.54 -2.49 -8.32
N TYR A 205 -4.40 -1.46 -8.36
CA TYR A 205 -5.24 -1.07 -7.21
C TYR A 205 -6.25 -2.17 -6.85
N SER A 206 -7.00 -2.65 -7.85
CA SER A 206 -7.94 -3.75 -7.68
C SER A 206 -7.23 -5.04 -7.24
N LEU A 207 -6.03 -5.31 -7.75
CA LEU A 207 -5.20 -6.45 -7.32
C LEU A 207 -4.79 -6.32 -5.86
N TYR A 208 -4.31 -5.13 -5.46
CA TYR A 208 -3.91 -4.86 -4.09
C TYR A 208 -5.08 -5.03 -3.10
N LEU A 209 -6.28 -4.56 -3.40
CA LEU A 209 -7.41 -4.74 -2.49
C LEU A 209 -7.96 -6.17 -2.45
N SER A 210 -7.99 -6.86 -3.58
CA SER A 210 -8.62 -8.18 -3.70
C SER A 210 -7.76 -9.32 -3.18
N HIS A 211 -6.43 -9.25 -3.29
CA HIS A 211 -5.55 -10.37 -2.94
C HIS A 211 -5.73 -10.82 -1.49
N SER A 212 -5.88 -9.89 -0.53
CA SER A 212 -6.07 -10.22 0.87
C SER A 212 -7.41 -10.91 1.13
N SER A 213 -8.48 -10.48 0.46
CA SER A 213 -9.78 -11.13 0.55
C SER A 213 -9.78 -12.51 -0.09
N VAL A 214 -9.13 -12.67 -1.25
CA VAL A 214 -8.96 -13.98 -1.91
C VAL A 214 -8.14 -14.92 -1.03
N LEU A 215 -7.04 -14.44 -0.45
CA LEU A 215 -6.22 -15.22 0.47
C LEU A 215 -7.01 -15.66 1.69
N CYS A 216 -7.79 -14.75 2.29
CA CYS A 216 -8.65 -15.07 3.42
C CYS A 216 -9.64 -16.18 3.05
N LEU A 217 -10.36 -16.05 1.92
CA LEU A 217 -11.28 -17.09 1.44
C LEU A 217 -10.57 -18.43 1.24
N LEU A 218 -9.39 -18.44 0.62
CA LEU A 218 -8.62 -19.67 0.40
C LEU A 218 -8.22 -20.36 1.69
N ILE A 219 -7.75 -19.60 2.69
CA ILE A 219 -7.38 -20.15 4.01
C ILE A 219 -8.60 -20.74 4.73
N VAL A 220 -9.78 -20.18 4.49
CA VAL A 220 -11.01 -20.72 5.06
C VAL A 220 -11.39 -22.05 4.44
N PHE A 221 -11.30 -22.18 3.11
CA PHE A 221 -11.63 -23.42 2.41
C PHE A 221 -10.55 -24.50 2.54
N ILE A 222 -9.27 -24.10 2.69
CA ILE A 222 -8.11 -24.99 2.78
C ILE A 222 -7.32 -24.65 4.03
N LYS A 223 -7.37 -25.52 5.05
CA LYS A 223 -6.65 -25.30 6.30
C LYS A 223 -5.13 -25.29 6.08
N PRO A 224 -4.39 -24.30 6.61
CA PRO A 224 -2.93 -24.20 6.44
C PRO A 224 -2.15 -25.43 6.92
N GLN A 225 -2.66 -26.12 7.94
CA GLN A 225 -2.04 -27.34 8.50
C GLN A 225 -1.99 -28.47 7.45
N SER A 226 -3.03 -28.58 6.60
CA SER A 226 -3.07 -29.55 5.51
C SER A 226 -2.12 -29.20 4.36
N PHE A 227 -1.59 -27.97 4.32
CA PHE A 227 -0.65 -27.48 3.31
C PHE A 227 0.81 -27.66 3.73
N ALA A 228 1.11 -27.47 5.01
CA ALA A 228 2.48 -27.54 5.54
C ALA A 228 3.14 -28.92 5.38
N ASP A 229 2.33 -29.99 5.34
CA ASP A 229 2.77 -31.37 5.16
C ASP A 229 2.50 -31.91 3.75
N ALA A 230 1.89 -31.11 2.87
CA ALA A 230 1.52 -31.55 1.52
C ALA A 230 2.72 -31.68 0.59
N ASP A 231 2.56 -32.51 -0.45
CA ASP A 231 3.52 -32.63 -1.56
C ASP A 231 3.80 -31.28 -2.24
N VAL A 232 5.00 -31.13 -2.80
CA VAL A 232 5.44 -29.88 -3.45
C VAL A 232 4.51 -29.45 -4.58
N TRP A 233 3.97 -30.39 -5.36
CA TRP A 233 3.06 -30.08 -6.48
C TRP A 233 1.70 -29.58 -6.00
N VAL A 234 1.23 -30.11 -4.88
CA VAL A 234 0.03 -29.61 -4.21
C VAL A 234 0.26 -28.16 -3.77
N ARG A 235 1.42 -27.85 -3.17
CA ARG A 235 1.75 -26.48 -2.74
C ARG A 235 1.87 -25.51 -3.92
N VAL A 236 2.53 -25.93 -5.00
CA VAL A 236 2.66 -25.12 -6.23
C VAL A 236 1.30 -24.87 -6.86
N SER A 237 0.44 -25.90 -6.94
CA SER A 237 -0.93 -25.77 -7.46
C SER A 237 -1.76 -24.76 -6.66
N TYR A 238 -1.63 -24.78 -5.33
CA TYR A 238 -2.27 -23.80 -4.45
C TYR A 238 -1.76 -22.36 -4.67
N ILE A 239 -0.44 -22.15 -4.73
CA ILE A 239 0.11 -20.82 -5.03
C ILE A 239 -0.36 -20.35 -6.40
N PHE A 240 -0.35 -21.24 -7.39
CA PHE A 240 -0.80 -20.92 -8.74
C PHE A 240 -2.28 -20.56 -8.79
N SER A 241 -3.15 -21.35 -8.15
CA SER A 241 -4.58 -21.05 -8.05
C SER A 241 -4.85 -19.74 -7.34
N TYR A 242 -4.15 -19.44 -6.25
CA TYR A 242 -4.22 -18.12 -5.58
C TYR A 242 -3.88 -16.97 -6.53
N LEU A 243 -2.77 -17.09 -7.26
CA LEU A 243 -2.35 -16.07 -8.23
C LEU A 243 -3.38 -15.89 -9.35
N VAL A 244 -3.90 -16.99 -9.89
CA VAL A 244 -4.91 -16.97 -10.97
C VAL A 244 -6.22 -16.37 -10.49
N VAL A 245 -6.75 -16.80 -9.34
CA VAL A 245 -8.00 -16.26 -8.78
C VAL A 245 -7.85 -14.79 -8.42
N THR A 246 -6.71 -14.38 -7.84
CA THR A 246 -6.41 -12.98 -7.55
C THR A 246 -6.32 -12.15 -8.84
N ALA A 247 -5.63 -12.64 -9.86
CA ALA A 247 -5.53 -11.94 -11.15
C ALA A 247 -6.90 -11.78 -11.82
N ILE A 248 -7.69 -12.86 -11.89
CA ILE A 248 -9.04 -12.82 -12.49
C ILE A 248 -9.93 -11.87 -11.70
N SER A 249 -10.01 -12.02 -10.38
CA SER A 249 -10.85 -11.15 -9.53
C SER A 249 -10.44 -9.68 -9.65
N SER A 250 -9.13 -9.38 -9.70
CA SER A 250 -8.64 -8.01 -9.89
C SER A 250 -9.08 -7.39 -11.22
N ILE A 251 -9.04 -8.15 -12.32
CA ILE A 251 -9.47 -7.69 -13.65
C ILE A 251 -10.98 -7.44 -13.69
N LEU A 252 -11.77 -8.36 -13.10
CA LEU A 252 -13.22 -8.24 -13.07
C LEU A 252 -13.65 -7.04 -12.22
N LEU A 253 -13.08 -6.87 -11.03
CA LEU A 253 -13.33 -5.73 -10.15
C LEU A 253 -12.91 -4.41 -10.80
N HIS A 254 -11.74 -4.39 -11.45
CA HIS A 254 -11.29 -3.21 -12.17
C HIS A 254 -12.28 -2.80 -13.27
N ARG A 255 -12.70 -3.76 -14.11
CA ARG A 255 -13.56 -3.49 -15.26
C ARG A 255 -15.00 -3.13 -14.88
N TRP A 256 -15.57 -3.78 -13.86
CA TRP A 256 -16.99 -3.68 -13.55
C TRP A 256 -17.32 -2.83 -12.32
N VAL A 257 -16.34 -2.55 -11.46
CA VAL A 257 -16.54 -1.71 -10.28
C VAL A 257 -15.69 -0.45 -10.39
N GLU A 258 -14.38 -0.60 -10.50
CA GLU A 258 -13.46 0.55 -10.43
C GLU A 258 -13.69 1.54 -11.59
N VAL A 259 -13.63 1.07 -12.84
CA VAL A 259 -13.76 1.93 -14.04
C VAL A 259 -15.13 2.60 -14.12
N PRO A 260 -16.28 1.91 -13.90
CA PRO A 260 -17.59 2.55 -13.90
C PRO A 260 -17.74 3.63 -12.83
N PHE A 261 -17.29 3.37 -11.59
CA PHE A 261 -17.38 4.36 -10.51
C PHE A 261 -16.46 5.56 -10.75
N GLN A 262 -15.24 5.35 -11.28
CA GLN A 262 -14.36 6.44 -11.69
C GLN A 262 -15.02 7.34 -12.75
N LYS A 263 -15.68 6.74 -13.75
CA LYS A 263 -16.41 7.49 -14.79
C LYS A 263 -17.59 8.27 -14.21
N LEU A 264 -18.35 7.66 -13.29
CA LEU A 264 -19.48 8.30 -12.61
C LEU A 264 -19.04 9.55 -11.83
N LEU A 265 -17.99 9.42 -11.00
CA LEU A 265 -17.46 10.52 -10.19
C LEU A 265 -16.90 11.66 -11.06
N ARG A 266 -16.19 11.32 -12.14
CA ARG A 266 -15.64 12.32 -13.08
C ARG A 266 -16.74 13.04 -13.87
N ALA A 267 -17.80 12.34 -14.28
CA ALA A 267 -18.93 12.95 -14.98
C ALA A 267 -19.72 13.92 -14.08
N GLY A 268 -19.83 13.64 -12.78
CA GLY A 268 -20.41 14.55 -11.80
C GLY A 268 -19.64 15.87 -11.66
N ASN A 269 -18.30 15.80 -11.62
CA ASN A 269 -17.44 16.98 -11.48
C ASN A 269 -17.43 17.89 -12.73
N LEU A 270 -17.62 17.34 -13.93
CA LEU A 270 -17.75 18.14 -15.16
C LEU A 270 -19.07 18.91 -15.23
N ARG A 271 -20.15 18.36 -14.65
CA ARG A 271 -21.45 19.03 -14.60
C ARG A 271 -21.48 20.17 -13.58
N THR A 272 -20.79 20.03 -12.43
CA THR A 272 -20.68 21.10 -11.43
C THR A 272 -19.79 22.25 -11.88
N SER A 273 -18.71 21.98 -12.63
CA SER A 273 -17.87 23.05 -13.21
C SER A 273 -18.56 23.84 -14.33
N MET A 274 -19.47 23.20 -15.08
CA MET A 274 -20.26 23.87 -16.13
C MET A 274 -21.46 24.64 -15.59
N SER A 275 -21.94 24.34 -14.38
CA SER A 275 -23.03 25.07 -13.71
C SER A 275 -22.53 26.24 -12.85
N ALA A 276 -21.21 26.30 -12.57
CA ALA A 276 -20.57 27.34 -11.76
C ALA A 276 -19.82 28.39 -12.62
N ALA A 277 -19.90 28.28 -13.95
CA ALA A 277 -19.40 29.24 -14.93
C ALA A 277 -20.59 29.91 -15.63
#